data_AF-A0A955J9H6-F1
#
_entry.id   AF-A0A955J9H6-F1
#
_cell.length_a   1.000
_cell.length_b   1.000
_cell.length_c   1.000
_cell.angle_alpha   90.00
_cell.angle_beta   90.00
_cell.angle_gamma   90.00
#
_symmetry.space_group_name_H-M   'P 1'
#
loop_
_entity.id
_entity.type
_entity.pdbx_description
1 polymer ?
#
loop_
_entity_poly.entity_id
_entity_poly.type
_entity_poly.pdbx_seq_one_letter_code
_entity_poly.pdbx_strand_id
1 'polypeptide(L)'
;MYRLFLALRYLRSRLVNMISVGGVMVGVAVLIVVTSVFDGFQEQVRATVRGTLSHLVLTPRRPADAGPDWKQEAFADLERRLLAHDPRIVAVAPQIRLPIAYPYRSNRLEWANVDGLTLHQMEAVGIDWAREAKVSDLKKNLLAGDQENPFFDVWGTDKEKTMVLVGRTWAEHMKFWGPMDFRRVVSGPMGPDGQPMYEPGPPPEPVEVDPNDPMAQFAPKQDPRRYINEIRVYLATFSKDATTGEMRMDQQSTNPLVKGIYDGQDATSEMTQMYFDIEKLRKVTHLEQEYFEVRMRLKDYHDAPEIQASLAKAFPELDVQTWEDLKRDFLQAVETEKVMLVVVLSFIVLLGGFI
;
A
#
# COMPACT_ATOMS: atom_id res chain seq x y z
N MET A 1 -30.18 15.61 -53.92
CA MET A 1 -29.57 14.37 -54.45
C MET A 1 -28.55 14.61 -55.57
N TYR A 2 -28.84 15.46 -56.57
CA TYR A 2 -27.95 15.68 -57.73
C TYR A 2 -26.55 16.26 -57.41
N ARG A 3 -26.45 17.14 -56.41
CA ARG A 3 -25.16 17.77 -56.00
C ARG A 3 -24.16 16.78 -55.40
N LEU A 4 -24.63 15.79 -54.64
CA LEU A 4 -23.79 14.74 -54.05
C LEU A 4 -23.20 13.83 -55.14
N PHE A 5 -24.00 13.53 -56.16
CA PHE A 5 -23.59 12.70 -57.28
C PHE A 5 -22.51 13.36 -58.15
N LEU A 6 -22.64 14.67 -58.41
CA LEU A 6 -21.61 15.45 -59.11
C LEU A 6 -20.31 15.55 -58.30
N ALA A 7 -20.41 15.78 -56.99
CA ALA A 7 -19.25 15.87 -56.11
C ALA A 7 -18.46 14.54 -56.05
N LEU A 8 -19.15 13.40 -55.88
CA LEU A 8 -18.51 12.08 -55.84
C LEU A 8 -17.82 11.72 -57.16
N ARG A 9 -18.46 12.05 -58.29
CA ARG A 9 -17.88 11.85 -59.62
C ARG A 9 -16.61 12.70 -59.81
N TYR A 10 -16.62 13.94 -59.34
CA TYR A 10 -15.45 14.82 -59.41
C TYR A 10 -14.30 14.30 -58.52
N LEU A 11 -14.61 13.83 -57.31
CA LEU A 11 -13.63 13.23 -56.40
C LEU A 11 -12.98 11.97 -56.98
N ARG A 12 -13.78 11.07 -57.56
CA ARG A 12 -13.29 9.80 -58.15
C ARG A 12 -12.58 9.98 -59.50
N SER A 13 -12.74 11.13 -60.15
CA SER A 13 -12.12 11.40 -61.46
C SER A 13 -10.62 11.67 -61.41
N ARG A 14 -10.08 12.06 -60.24
CA ARG A 14 -8.65 12.39 -60.06
C ARG A 14 -8.06 11.63 -58.87
N LEU A 15 -7.07 10.78 -59.15
CA LEU A 15 -6.37 9.98 -58.14
C LEU A 15 -5.78 10.85 -57.00
N VAL A 16 -5.26 12.04 -57.32
CA VAL A 16 -4.72 12.99 -56.33
C VAL A 16 -5.76 13.40 -55.28
N ASN A 17 -7.01 13.67 -55.70
CA ASN A 17 -8.06 14.06 -54.78
C ASN A 17 -8.46 12.89 -53.84
N MET A 18 -8.43 11.66 -54.35
CA MET A 18 -8.69 10.47 -53.53
C MET A 18 -7.58 10.20 -52.52
N ILE A 19 -6.31 10.36 -52.93
CA ILE A 19 -5.15 10.19 -52.04
C ILE A 19 -5.17 11.23 -50.92
N SER A 20 -5.48 12.49 -51.24
CA SER A 20 -5.56 13.57 -50.25
C SER A 20 -6.68 13.33 -49.21
N VAL A 21 -7.88 12.96 -49.65
CA VAL A 21 -8.98 12.61 -48.73
C VAL A 21 -8.64 11.36 -47.91
N GLY A 22 -7.98 10.37 -48.51
CA GLY A 22 -7.53 9.17 -47.81
C GLY A 22 -6.50 9.46 -46.73
N GLY A 23 -5.52 10.32 -47.00
CA GLY A 23 -4.50 10.72 -46.03
C GLY A 23 -5.09 11.42 -44.80
N VAL A 24 -6.01 12.37 -45.01
CA VAL A 24 -6.73 13.04 -43.91
C VAL A 24 -7.59 12.04 -43.13
N MET A 25 -8.30 11.14 -43.83
CA MET A 25 -9.13 10.12 -43.17
C MET A 25 -8.28 9.20 -42.28
N VAL A 26 -7.12 8.74 -42.77
CA VAL A 26 -6.20 7.91 -42.00
C VAL A 26 -5.63 8.68 -40.81
N GLY A 27 -5.23 9.94 -41.00
CA GLY A 27 -4.70 10.75 -39.91
C GLY A 27 -5.71 10.99 -38.79
N VAL A 28 -6.95 11.31 -39.14
CA VAL A 28 -8.04 11.45 -38.17
C VAL A 28 -8.36 10.11 -37.50
N ALA A 29 -8.39 9.01 -38.25
CA ALA A 29 -8.63 7.69 -37.70
C ALA A 29 -7.56 7.30 -36.66
N VAL A 30 -6.28 7.55 -36.95
CA VAL A 30 -5.17 7.31 -36.02
C VAL A 30 -5.33 8.17 -34.76
N LEU A 31 -5.69 9.45 -34.90
CA LEU A 31 -5.89 10.34 -33.75
C LEU A 31 -7.03 9.85 -32.84
N ILE A 32 -8.16 9.43 -33.42
CA ILE A 32 -9.30 8.87 -32.67
C ILE A 32 -8.91 7.57 -31.96
N VAL A 33 -8.20 6.66 -32.64
CA VAL A 33 -7.79 5.38 -32.04
C VAL A 33 -6.84 5.62 -30.87
N VAL A 34 -5.82 6.46 -31.04
CA VAL A 34 -4.85 6.70 -29.98
C VAL A 34 -5.50 7.36 -28.77
N THR A 35 -6.33 8.39 -28.99
CA THR A 35 -7.05 9.04 -27.88
C THR A 35 -7.94 8.04 -27.13
N SER A 36 -8.69 7.19 -27.84
CA SER A 36 -9.53 6.16 -27.24
C SER A 36 -8.75 5.11 -26.45
N VAL A 37 -7.58 4.68 -26.93
CA VAL A 37 -6.74 3.71 -26.21
C VAL A 37 -6.20 4.33 -24.92
N PHE A 38 -5.76 5.60 -24.97
CA PHE A 38 -5.29 6.31 -23.79
C PHE A 38 -6.38 6.53 -22.75
N ASP A 39 -7.60 6.86 -23.16
CA ASP A 39 -8.74 6.99 -22.25
C ASP A 39 -9.04 5.66 -21.52
N GLY A 40 -9.05 4.55 -22.27
CA GLY A 40 -9.25 3.23 -21.68
C GLY A 40 -8.12 2.82 -20.73
N PHE A 41 -6.86 3.10 -21.11
CA PHE A 41 -5.70 2.87 -20.25
C PHE A 41 -5.76 3.69 -18.96
N GLN A 42 -6.10 4.98 -19.04
CA GLN A 42 -6.24 5.84 -17.85
C GLN A 42 -7.29 5.30 -16.89
N GLU A 43 -8.48 4.92 -17.38
CA GLU A 43 -9.50 4.32 -16.52
C GLU A 43 -9.04 3.01 -15.89
N GLN A 44 -8.30 2.17 -16.62
CA GLN A 44 -7.76 0.93 -16.06
C GLN A 44 -6.69 1.19 -14.99
N VAL A 45 -5.80 2.17 -15.19
CA VAL A 45 -4.82 2.58 -14.19
C VAL A 45 -5.52 3.11 -12.95
N ARG A 46 -6.50 4.00 -13.11
CA ARG A 46 -7.31 4.51 -11.99
C ARG A 46 -8.01 3.37 -11.26
N ALA A 47 -8.65 2.44 -11.98
CA ALA A 47 -9.32 1.29 -11.39
C ALA A 47 -8.36 0.37 -10.61
N THR A 48 -7.15 0.15 -11.12
CA THR A 48 -6.14 -0.68 -10.48
C THR A 48 -5.62 -0.03 -9.21
N VAL A 49 -5.31 1.28 -9.25
CA VAL A 49 -4.85 2.05 -8.08
C VAL A 49 -5.95 2.18 -7.01
N ARG A 50 -7.23 2.20 -7.43
CA ARG A 50 -8.40 2.23 -6.51
C ARG A 50 -8.58 0.94 -5.71
N GLY A 51 -8.14 -0.22 -6.22
CA GLY A 51 -8.56 -1.55 -5.75
C GLY A 51 -8.20 -1.91 -4.30
N THR A 52 -7.26 -1.20 -3.68
CA THR A 52 -6.77 -1.50 -2.32
C THR A 52 -6.77 -0.29 -1.37
N LEU A 53 -7.17 0.89 -1.85
CA LEU A 53 -7.16 2.13 -1.08
C LEU A 53 -8.54 2.44 -0.48
N SER A 54 -8.55 3.24 0.60
CA SER A 54 -9.79 3.75 1.17
C SER A 54 -10.32 4.88 0.28
N HIS A 55 -11.64 5.04 0.20
CA HIS A 55 -12.25 6.05 -0.67
C HIS A 55 -11.84 7.47 -0.27
N LEU A 56 -11.75 7.73 1.04
CA LEU A 56 -11.26 8.97 1.61
C LEU A 56 -10.21 8.69 2.68
N VAL A 57 -9.29 9.64 2.83
CA VAL A 57 -8.30 9.69 3.90
C VAL A 57 -8.43 11.04 4.58
N LEU A 58 -8.62 11.03 5.89
CA LEU A 58 -8.75 12.22 6.71
C LEU A 58 -7.49 12.34 7.56
N THR A 59 -6.77 13.45 7.44
CA THR A 59 -5.60 13.72 8.27
C THR A 59 -5.90 14.88 9.21
N PRO A 60 -5.60 14.77 10.51
CA PRO A 60 -5.72 15.88 11.44
C PRO A 60 -4.88 17.07 10.98
N ARG A 61 -5.52 18.21 10.81
CA ARG A 61 -4.85 19.46 10.49
C ARG A 61 -4.29 20.04 11.78
N ARG A 62 -2.97 19.93 11.95
CA ARG A 62 -2.27 20.61 13.05
C ARG A 62 -2.47 22.14 12.89
N PRO A 63 -3.07 22.84 13.88
CA PRO A 63 -3.17 24.30 13.83
C PRO A 63 -1.78 24.95 13.73
N ALA A 64 -1.66 26.05 12.99
CA ALA A 64 -0.36 26.69 12.77
C ALA A 64 0.26 27.25 14.06
N ASP A 65 -0.58 27.61 15.03
CA ASP A 65 -0.25 28.08 16.38
C ASP A 65 -0.18 26.95 17.42
N ALA A 66 -0.37 25.69 17.01
CA ALA A 66 -0.36 24.55 17.90
C ALA A 66 1.05 24.28 18.46
N GLY A 67 1.18 24.50 19.77
CA GLY A 67 2.37 24.14 20.53
C GLY A 67 2.68 22.63 20.49
N PRO A 68 3.84 22.21 21.02
CA PRO A 68 4.28 20.81 21.03
C PRO A 68 3.26 19.84 21.65
N ASP A 69 2.48 20.31 22.64
CA ASP A 69 1.53 19.53 23.43
C ASP A 69 0.11 19.46 22.81
N TRP A 70 -0.03 19.81 21.53
CA TRP A 70 -1.31 19.68 20.85
C TRP A 70 -1.79 18.24 20.86
N LYS A 71 -3.00 18.06 21.41
CA LYS A 71 -3.67 16.76 21.49
C LYS A 71 -4.82 16.72 20.49
N GLN A 72 -4.91 15.59 19.82
CA GLN A 72 -6.05 15.26 18.98
C GLN A 72 -7.21 14.79 19.85
N GLU A 73 -8.43 14.90 19.32
CA GLU A 73 -9.57 14.24 19.95
C GLU A 73 -9.39 12.71 19.90
N ALA A 74 -10.03 12.00 20.83
CA ALA A 74 -9.99 10.55 20.85
C ALA A 74 -10.66 10.00 19.58
N PHE A 75 -10.11 8.93 19.02
CA PHE A 75 -10.62 8.37 17.77
C PHE A 75 -12.10 7.94 17.89
N ALA A 76 -12.50 7.42 19.05
CA ALA A 76 -13.88 6.98 19.31
C ALA A 76 -14.91 8.14 19.25
N ASP A 77 -14.50 9.37 19.57
CA ASP A 77 -15.36 10.55 19.47
C ASP A 77 -15.48 11.02 18.01
N LEU A 78 -14.35 11.04 17.31
CA LEU A 78 -14.30 11.36 15.88
C LEU A 78 -15.10 10.34 15.05
N GLU A 79 -14.92 9.04 15.29
CA GLU A 79 -15.64 7.95 14.62
C GLU A 79 -17.15 8.15 14.72
N ARG A 80 -17.67 8.49 15.91
CA ARG A 80 -19.09 8.74 16.12
C ARG A 80 -19.59 9.96 15.35
N ARG A 81 -18.82 11.06 15.33
CA ARG A 81 -19.18 12.28 14.58
C ARG A 81 -19.19 12.04 13.07
N LEU A 82 -18.18 11.35 12.54
CA LEU A 82 -18.07 11.04 11.11
C LEU A 82 -19.23 10.14 10.65
N LEU A 83 -19.51 9.07 11.38
CA LEU A 83 -20.60 8.14 11.02
C LEU A 83 -22.00 8.78 11.16
N ALA A 84 -22.16 9.76 12.06
CA ALA A 84 -23.41 10.51 12.21
C ALA A 84 -23.61 11.57 11.12
N HIS A 85 -22.53 12.02 10.47
CA HIS A 85 -22.58 13.12 9.50
C HIS A 85 -23.27 12.75 8.19
N ASP A 86 -22.94 11.58 7.61
CA ASP A 86 -23.52 11.14 6.34
C ASP A 86 -23.76 9.60 6.33
N PRO A 87 -25.00 9.13 6.06
CA PRO A 87 -25.34 7.71 6.04
C PRO A 87 -24.71 6.92 4.87
N ARG A 88 -24.06 7.58 3.91
CA ARG A 88 -23.28 6.94 2.84
C ARG A 88 -21.91 6.45 3.33
N ILE A 89 -21.45 6.89 4.50
CA ILE A 89 -20.23 6.42 5.13
C ILE A 89 -20.49 5.02 5.72
N VAL A 90 -19.71 4.02 5.30
CA VAL A 90 -19.87 2.61 5.71
C VAL A 90 -19.05 2.31 6.96
N ALA A 91 -17.80 2.77 6.96
CA ALA A 91 -16.86 2.49 8.03
C ALA A 91 -15.72 3.52 8.03
N VAL A 92 -15.09 3.65 9.19
CA VAL A 92 -13.87 4.42 9.41
C VAL A 92 -12.88 3.57 10.21
N ALA A 93 -11.58 3.77 9.99
CA ALA A 93 -10.52 3.09 10.73
C ALA A 93 -9.36 4.04 11.03
N PRO A 94 -8.77 3.98 12.24
CA PRO A 94 -7.58 4.75 12.57
C PRO A 94 -6.34 4.08 11.98
N GLN A 95 -5.38 4.89 11.59
CA GLN A 95 -4.09 4.39 11.14
C GLN A 95 -2.95 5.30 11.61
N ILE A 96 -1.81 4.66 11.92
CA ILE A 96 -0.53 5.32 12.21
C ILE A 96 0.46 4.90 11.13
N ARG A 97 1.13 5.88 10.50
CA ARG A 97 2.21 5.63 9.55
C ARG A 97 3.52 6.17 10.10
N LEU A 98 4.54 5.33 10.16
CA LEU A 98 5.86 5.71 10.60
C LEU A 98 6.92 5.18 9.63
N PRO A 99 7.93 5.98 9.28
CA PRO A 99 9.07 5.47 8.55
C PRO A 99 9.84 4.50 9.43
N ILE A 100 10.16 3.34 8.87
CA ILE A 100 11.00 2.32 9.47
C ILE A 100 12.12 1.94 8.51
N ALA A 101 13.19 1.39 9.07
CA ALA A 101 14.27 0.82 8.27
C ALA A 101 14.53 -0.62 8.72
N TYR A 102 14.81 -1.49 7.77
CA TYR A 102 15.29 -2.84 8.07
C TYR A 102 16.62 -3.09 7.38
N PRO A 103 17.55 -3.81 8.02
CA PRO A 103 18.80 -4.20 7.42
C PRO A 103 18.58 -5.35 6.43
N TYR A 104 19.18 -5.24 5.26
CA TYR A 104 19.27 -6.30 4.27
C TYR A 104 20.74 -6.58 3.95
N ARG A 105 21.09 -7.86 3.84
CA ARG A 105 22.45 -8.27 3.47
C ARG A 105 22.61 -8.05 1.97
N SER A 106 23.42 -7.07 1.58
CA SER A 106 23.77 -6.84 0.18
C SER A 106 24.93 -7.74 -0.24
N ASN A 107 25.28 -7.70 -1.53
CA ASN A 107 26.45 -8.42 -2.04
C ASN A 107 27.72 -8.08 -1.23
N ARG A 108 28.54 -9.11 -1.00
CA ARG A 108 29.84 -8.98 -0.36
C ARG A 108 30.73 -8.06 -1.19
N LEU A 109 31.29 -7.04 -0.57
CA LEU A 109 32.34 -6.22 -1.19
C LEU A 109 33.64 -7.03 -1.13
N GLU A 110 33.91 -7.81 -2.18
CA GLU A 110 35.04 -8.75 -2.21
C GLU A 110 36.38 -8.09 -1.92
N TRP A 111 36.61 -6.87 -2.42
CA TRP A 111 37.84 -6.12 -2.21
C TRP A 111 38.03 -5.64 -0.76
N ALA A 112 36.95 -5.50 0.01
CA ALA A 112 36.98 -5.04 1.40
C ALA A 112 36.78 -6.17 2.42
N ASN A 113 36.41 -7.39 1.98
CA ASN A 113 35.98 -8.48 2.86
C ASN A 113 34.86 -8.07 3.85
N VAL A 114 34.03 -7.12 3.46
CA VAL A 114 32.89 -6.64 4.24
C VAL A 114 31.59 -7.06 3.55
N ASP A 115 30.70 -7.69 4.30
CA ASP A 115 29.31 -7.85 3.88
C ASP A 115 28.67 -6.46 3.89
N GLY A 116 28.22 -5.99 2.72
CA GLY A 116 27.48 -4.74 2.66
C GLY A 116 26.15 -4.88 3.41
N LEU A 117 25.82 -3.90 4.24
CA LEU A 117 24.53 -3.79 4.90
C LEU A 117 23.80 -2.63 4.25
N THR A 118 22.71 -2.91 3.55
CA THR A 118 21.83 -1.87 3.03
C THR A 118 20.64 -1.72 3.98
N LEU A 119 20.34 -0.48 4.38
CA LEU A 119 19.11 -0.18 5.11
C LEU A 119 18.04 0.17 4.09
N HIS A 120 17.03 -0.69 4.00
CA HIS A 120 15.86 -0.43 3.16
C HIS A 120 14.80 0.27 4.00
N GLN A 121 14.25 1.35 3.47
CA GLN A 121 13.18 2.09 4.09
C GLN A 121 11.82 1.45 3.75
N MET A 122 10.95 1.37 4.76
CA MET A 122 9.55 1.00 4.64
C MET A 122 8.71 1.89 5.53
N GLU A 123 7.40 1.80 5.42
CA GLU A 123 6.43 2.38 6.34
C GLU A 123 5.87 1.28 7.24
N ALA A 124 5.99 1.46 8.55
CA ALA A 124 5.18 0.76 9.53
C ALA A 124 3.78 1.37 9.52
N VAL A 125 2.81 0.53 9.19
CA VAL A 125 1.40 0.88 9.12
C VAL A 125 0.67 0.23 10.30
N GLY A 126 0.42 0.99 11.36
CA GLY A 126 -0.36 0.54 12.51
C GLY A 126 -1.85 0.59 12.21
N ILE A 127 -2.53 -0.56 12.26
CA ILE A 127 -3.97 -0.69 11.99
C ILE A 127 -4.71 -1.40 13.13
N ASP A 128 -5.98 -1.06 13.30
CA ASP A 128 -6.95 -1.89 14.03
C ASP A 128 -7.58 -2.87 13.05
N TRP A 129 -7.24 -4.16 13.15
CA TRP A 129 -7.70 -5.19 12.22
C TRP A 129 -9.22 -5.27 12.08
N ALA A 130 -9.97 -5.13 13.18
CA ALA A 130 -11.43 -5.28 13.17
C ALA A 130 -12.12 -4.12 12.43
N ARG A 131 -11.52 -2.93 12.47
CA ARG A 131 -11.99 -1.74 11.74
C ARG A 131 -11.45 -1.70 10.31
N GLU A 132 -10.17 -1.99 10.14
CA GLU A 132 -9.47 -1.96 8.86
C GLU A 132 -10.11 -2.92 7.85
N ALA A 133 -10.52 -4.12 8.30
CA ALA A 133 -11.22 -5.09 7.47
C ALA A 133 -12.57 -4.60 6.90
N LYS A 134 -13.14 -3.50 7.44
CA LYS A 134 -14.36 -2.88 6.93
C LYS A 134 -14.08 -1.73 5.97
N VAL A 135 -12.88 -1.12 6.02
CA VAL A 135 -12.53 0.02 5.16
C VAL A 135 -11.66 -0.37 3.97
N SER A 136 -10.89 -1.45 4.08
CA SER A 136 -10.02 -1.95 3.02
C SER A 136 -10.28 -3.43 2.70
N ASP A 137 -9.82 -3.85 1.53
CA ASP A 137 -9.89 -5.25 1.09
C ASP A 137 -8.72 -6.10 1.62
N LEU A 138 -7.94 -5.59 2.57
CA LEU A 138 -6.76 -6.27 3.14
C LEU A 138 -7.09 -7.67 3.68
N LYS A 139 -8.24 -7.83 4.35
CA LYS A 139 -8.70 -9.14 4.85
C LYS A 139 -8.98 -10.14 3.74
N LYS A 140 -9.53 -9.69 2.60
CA LYS A 140 -9.81 -10.57 1.45
C LYS A 140 -8.53 -10.96 0.72
N ASN A 141 -7.53 -10.08 0.74
CA ASN A 141 -6.26 -10.29 0.06
C ASN A 141 -5.19 -10.94 0.94
N LEU A 142 -5.56 -11.45 2.13
CA LEU A 142 -4.64 -12.18 2.98
C LEU A 142 -4.34 -13.55 2.35
N LEU A 143 -3.09 -13.76 1.93
CA LEU A 143 -2.63 -15.01 1.33
C LEU A 143 -2.25 -16.04 2.40
N ALA A 144 -1.72 -15.56 3.52
CA ALA A 144 -1.32 -16.38 4.66
C ALA A 144 -1.49 -15.60 5.97
N GLY A 145 -1.84 -16.31 7.04
CA GLY A 145 -2.10 -15.73 8.36
C GLY A 145 -3.54 -15.95 8.83
N ASP A 146 -3.81 -15.62 10.08
CA ASP A 146 -5.15 -15.73 10.66
C ASP A 146 -6.07 -14.63 10.10
N GLN A 147 -7.22 -15.02 9.56
CA GLN A 147 -8.22 -14.10 9.02
C GLN A 147 -9.07 -13.41 10.11
N GLU A 148 -9.15 -13.99 11.30
CA GLU A 148 -9.83 -13.38 12.44
C GLU A 148 -8.98 -12.29 13.06
N ASN A 149 -7.71 -12.58 13.37
CA ASN A 149 -6.74 -11.57 13.79
C ASN A 149 -5.28 -12.00 13.48
N PRO A 150 -4.64 -11.42 12.46
CA PRO A 150 -3.27 -11.80 12.08
C PRO A 150 -2.18 -11.31 13.05
N PHE A 151 -2.53 -10.42 13.98
CA PHE A 151 -1.60 -9.85 14.96
C PHE A 151 -1.67 -10.54 16.34
N PHE A 152 -2.46 -11.60 16.44
CA PHE A 152 -2.66 -12.38 17.66
C PHE A 152 -2.06 -13.78 17.54
N ASP A 153 -1.37 -14.22 18.60
CA ASP A 153 -0.89 -15.59 18.71
C ASP A 153 -1.94 -16.45 19.42
N VAL A 154 -2.68 -17.26 18.66
CA VAL A 154 -3.67 -18.20 19.21
C VAL A 154 -3.00 -19.21 20.18
N TRP A 155 -1.70 -19.47 20.00
CA TRP A 155 -0.93 -20.42 20.80
C TRP A 155 -0.31 -19.82 22.08
N GLY A 156 -0.50 -18.53 22.33
CA GLY A 156 -0.13 -17.88 23.59
C GLY A 156 1.37 -17.90 23.93
N THR A 157 2.23 -18.22 22.97
CA THR A 157 3.67 -18.43 23.22
C THR A 157 4.41 -17.15 23.59
N ASP A 158 3.93 -15.97 23.16
CA ASP A 158 4.48 -14.68 23.59
C ASP A 158 3.51 -13.51 23.31
N LYS A 159 2.67 -13.13 24.29
CA LYS A 159 1.68 -12.03 24.13
C LYS A 159 2.32 -10.67 23.85
N GLU A 160 3.56 -10.49 24.31
CA GLU A 160 4.35 -9.26 24.19
C GLU A 160 4.93 -9.10 22.78
N LYS A 161 5.00 -10.18 22.00
CA LYS A 161 5.72 -10.14 20.72
C LYS A 161 4.94 -9.39 19.65
N THR A 162 5.62 -8.44 19.01
CA THR A 162 5.08 -7.71 17.87
C THR A 162 4.93 -8.63 16.68
N MET A 163 3.74 -8.65 16.09
CA MET A 163 3.44 -9.43 14.90
C MET A 163 3.19 -8.48 13.74
N VAL A 164 3.59 -8.89 12.55
CA VAL A 164 3.46 -8.07 11.34
C VAL A 164 2.92 -8.86 10.16
N LEU A 165 2.25 -8.12 9.27
CA LEU A 165 1.93 -8.57 7.92
C LEU A 165 2.89 -7.89 6.94
N VAL A 166 3.34 -8.65 5.96
CA VAL A 166 4.23 -8.16 4.90
C VAL A 166 3.61 -8.41 3.53
N GLY A 167 3.98 -7.60 2.54
CA GLY A 167 3.54 -7.81 1.17
C GLY A 167 4.15 -9.06 0.56
N ARG A 168 3.42 -9.71 -0.35
CA ARG A 168 3.89 -10.89 -1.09
C ARG A 168 5.22 -10.63 -1.80
N THR A 169 5.33 -9.54 -2.57
CA THR A 169 6.55 -9.18 -3.31
C THR A 169 7.75 -9.01 -2.37
N TRP A 170 7.55 -8.39 -1.20
CA TRP A 170 8.59 -8.25 -0.19
C TRP A 170 9.01 -9.61 0.40
N ALA A 171 8.05 -10.47 0.72
CA ALA A 171 8.31 -11.81 1.24
C ALA A 171 9.08 -12.67 0.23
N GLU A 172 8.74 -12.58 -1.07
CA GLU A 172 9.47 -13.21 -2.17
C GLU A 172 10.89 -12.69 -2.30
N HIS A 173 11.07 -11.36 -2.27
CA HIS A 173 12.39 -10.71 -2.33
C HIS A 173 13.31 -11.17 -1.20
N MET A 174 12.75 -11.27 0.01
CA MET A 174 13.45 -11.73 1.19
C MET A 174 13.60 -13.26 1.26
N LYS A 175 13.11 -13.99 0.24
CA LYS A 175 13.12 -15.47 0.16
C LYS A 175 12.49 -16.14 1.37
N PHE A 176 11.41 -15.56 1.90
CA PHE A 176 10.66 -16.19 2.99
C PHE A 176 10.09 -17.56 2.60
N TRP A 177 9.94 -17.87 1.31
CA TRP A 177 9.51 -19.18 0.82
C TRP A 177 10.57 -20.29 1.03
N GLY A 178 10.73 -20.74 2.29
CA GLY A 178 11.28 -22.06 2.68
C GLY A 178 10.13 -22.99 3.11
N PRO A 179 10.36 -24.16 3.74
CA PRO A 179 9.30 -25.03 4.25
C PRO A 179 8.63 -24.42 5.49
N MET A 180 8.14 -23.19 5.37
CA MET A 180 7.03 -22.69 6.14
C MET A 180 5.81 -23.49 5.69
N ASP A 181 5.46 -24.50 6.47
CA ASP A 181 4.26 -25.29 6.29
C ASP A 181 3.02 -24.42 6.60
N PHE A 182 2.70 -23.48 5.71
CA PHE A 182 1.48 -22.67 5.80
C PHE A 182 0.21 -23.54 5.72
N ARG A 183 0.33 -24.81 5.29
CA ARG A 183 -0.78 -25.78 5.40
C ARG A 183 -1.07 -26.19 6.85
N ARG A 184 -0.21 -25.85 7.82
CA ARG A 184 -0.48 -26.02 9.26
C ARG A 184 -1.06 -24.79 9.96
N VAL A 185 -1.31 -23.69 9.25
CA VAL A 185 -2.07 -22.53 9.80
C VAL A 185 -3.39 -22.34 9.05
N VAL A 186 -3.98 -23.45 8.58
CA VAL A 186 -5.37 -23.51 8.15
C VAL A 186 -6.08 -24.49 9.07
N SER A 187 -7.03 -23.95 9.83
CA SER A 187 -8.18 -24.63 10.44
C SER A 187 -8.32 -26.12 10.09
N GLY A 188 -7.92 -27.02 10.99
CA GLY A 188 -8.34 -28.42 10.91
C GLY A 188 -9.79 -28.58 11.37
N PRO A 189 -10.57 -29.54 10.83
CA PRO A 189 -11.89 -29.84 11.37
C PRO A 189 -11.75 -30.23 12.85
N MET A 190 -12.48 -29.51 13.71
CA MET A 190 -12.63 -29.87 15.12
C MET A 190 -13.48 -31.14 15.22
N GLY A 191 -13.10 -32.03 16.13
CA GLY A 191 -13.98 -33.11 16.56
C GLY A 191 -15.26 -32.56 17.21
N PRO A 192 -16.30 -33.39 17.38
CA PRO A 192 -17.53 -33.01 18.10
C PRO A 192 -17.29 -32.56 19.55
N ASP A 193 -16.09 -32.82 20.07
CA ASP A 193 -15.56 -32.50 21.39
C ASP A 193 -14.67 -31.23 21.41
N GLY A 194 -14.45 -30.58 20.27
CA GLY A 194 -13.67 -29.34 20.15
C GLY A 194 -12.15 -29.53 20.09
N GLN A 195 -11.64 -30.77 20.00
CA GLN A 195 -10.20 -31.06 19.88
C GLN A 195 -9.79 -31.25 18.41
N PRO A 196 -8.54 -30.89 18.02
CA PRO A 196 -8.03 -31.13 16.67
C PRO A 196 -7.77 -32.63 16.43
N MET A 197 -8.26 -33.17 15.30
CA MET A 197 -8.25 -34.61 14.99
C MET A 197 -6.87 -35.26 14.68
N TYR A 198 -5.72 -34.65 15.03
CA TYR A 198 -4.41 -35.29 14.84
C TYR A 198 -3.35 -34.87 15.87
N GLU A 199 -2.54 -35.83 16.33
CA GLU A 199 -1.39 -35.62 17.22
C GLU A 199 -0.09 -35.36 16.43
N PRO A 200 0.64 -34.25 16.67
CA PRO A 200 1.86 -33.95 15.93
C PRO A 200 3.00 -34.95 16.22
N GLY A 201 3.63 -35.48 15.16
CA GLY A 201 4.79 -36.38 15.27
C GLY A 201 6.05 -35.69 15.84
N PRO A 202 7.05 -36.47 16.29
CA PRO A 202 8.22 -35.94 17.00
C PRO A 202 9.17 -35.14 16.08
N PRO A 203 9.84 -34.10 16.62
CA PRO A 203 10.74 -33.24 15.85
C PRO A 203 12.02 -33.97 15.40
N PRO A 204 12.59 -33.62 14.22
CA PRO A 204 13.85 -34.19 13.73
C PRO A 204 15.08 -33.70 14.53
N GLU A 205 16.16 -34.48 14.50
CA GLU A 205 17.39 -34.24 15.27
C GLU A 205 18.25 -33.05 14.74
N PRO A 206 18.95 -32.30 15.62
CA PRO A 206 19.71 -31.09 15.25
C PRO A 206 20.99 -31.39 14.45
N VAL A 207 21.37 -30.47 13.55
CA VAL A 207 22.64 -30.51 12.80
C VAL A 207 23.76 -29.90 13.66
N GLU A 208 24.87 -30.63 13.83
CA GLU A 208 26.06 -30.17 14.56
C GLU A 208 26.82 -29.05 13.82
N VAL A 209 27.14 -27.96 14.52
CA VAL A 209 27.88 -26.79 13.99
C VAL A 209 29.33 -26.83 14.50
N ASP A 210 30.32 -26.59 13.62
CA ASP A 210 31.75 -26.55 13.95
C ASP A 210 32.06 -25.47 15.01
N PRO A 211 32.60 -25.84 16.19
CA PRO A 211 32.87 -24.91 17.30
C PRO A 211 33.93 -23.83 17.01
N ASN A 212 34.75 -23.98 15.98
CA ASN A 212 35.89 -23.08 15.70
C ASN A 212 35.61 -22.06 14.58
N ASP A 213 34.39 -21.99 14.04
CA ASP A 213 34.04 -20.99 13.04
C ASP A 213 33.76 -19.62 13.70
N PRO A 214 34.58 -18.57 13.46
CA PRO A 214 34.36 -17.23 14.00
C PRO A 214 33.06 -16.56 13.49
N MET A 215 32.43 -17.12 12.45
CA MET A 215 31.10 -16.74 11.97
C MET A 215 29.96 -17.49 12.67
N ALA A 216 30.21 -18.56 13.43
CA ALA A 216 29.17 -19.35 14.10
C ALA A 216 28.39 -18.55 15.17
N GLN A 217 29.00 -17.52 15.75
CA GLN A 217 28.32 -16.59 16.67
C GLN A 217 27.37 -15.61 15.96
N PHE A 218 27.57 -15.40 14.66
CA PHE A 218 26.75 -14.58 13.78
C PHE A 218 25.87 -15.41 12.85
N ALA A 219 26.04 -16.73 12.84
CA ALA A 219 25.15 -17.65 12.16
C ALA A 219 23.74 -17.49 12.76
N PRO A 220 22.68 -17.37 11.94
CA PRO A 220 21.33 -17.40 12.47
C PRO A 220 21.18 -18.71 13.22
N LYS A 221 20.91 -18.64 14.53
CA LYS A 221 20.54 -19.81 15.33
C LYS A 221 19.30 -20.43 14.69
N GLN A 222 19.49 -21.38 13.79
CA GLN A 222 18.43 -22.16 13.18
C GLN A 222 17.95 -23.14 14.25
N ASP A 223 17.15 -22.63 15.18
CA ASP A 223 16.27 -23.45 16.00
C ASP A 223 15.17 -23.97 15.07
N PRO A 224 15.02 -25.30 14.90
CA PRO A 224 13.99 -25.90 14.05
C PRO A 224 12.55 -25.59 14.53
N ARG A 225 12.37 -24.98 15.70
CA ARG A 225 11.09 -24.49 16.21
C ARG A 225 10.84 -23.00 15.91
N ARG A 226 11.84 -22.26 15.41
CA ARG A 226 11.79 -20.81 15.11
C ARG A 226 11.62 -20.51 13.62
N TYR A 227 10.80 -21.26 12.91
CA TYR A 227 10.35 -20.91 11.55
C TYR A 227 9.28 -19.80 11.56
N ILE A 228 9.52 -18.76 12.35
CA ILE A 228 8.83 -17.48 12.30
C ILE A 228 9.96 -16.45 12.22
N ASN A 229 10.30 -15.99 11.02
CA ASN A 229 11.49 -15.16 10.87
C ASN A 229 11.23 -13.80 11.53
N GLU A 230 11.94 -13.55 12.63
CA GLU A 230 12.05 -12.23 13.23
C GLU A 230 12.80 -11.31 12.26
N ILE A 231 12.23 -10.15 11.98
CA ILE A 231 12.91 -9.10 11.22
C ILE A 231 13.32 -8.04 12.20
N ARG A 232 14.60 -7.63 12.19
CA ARG A 232 14.98 -6.44 12.95
C ARG A 232 14.49 -5.20 12.22
N VAL A 233 13.66 -4.42 12.89
CA VAL A 233 13.14 -3.16 12.37
C VAL A 233 13.59 -2.03 13.28
N TYR A 234 14.09 -0.97 12.67
CA TYR A 234 14.48 0.26 13.33
C TYR A 234 13.40 1.32 13.10
N LEU A 235 12.97 1.95 14.18
CA LEU A 235 12.03 3.04 14.18
C LEU A 235 12.78 4.29 14.64
N ALA A 236 12.59 5.38 13.92
CA ALA A 236 13.13 6.67 14.28
C ALA A 236 11.98 7.64 14.47
N THR A 237 11.80 8.09 15.69
CA THR A 237 10.84 9.15 16.01
C THR A 237 11.60 10.37 16.53
N PHE A 238 10.99 11.54 16.40
CA PHE A 238 11.51 12.75 17.02
C PHE A 238 10.56 13.13 18.14
N SER A 239 11.07 13.21 19.36
CA SER A 239 10.35 13.70 20.52
C SER A 239 11.01 14.99 21.01
N LYS A 240 10.23 15.85 21.66
CA LYS A 240 10.77 17.05 22.31
C LYS A 240 11.06 16.69 23.76
N ASP A 241 12.28 16.92 24.22
CA ASP A 241 12.62 16.74 25.63
C ASP A 241 11.83 17.74 26.47
N ALA A 242 11.06 17.24 27.44
CA ALA A 242 10.19 18.05 28.29
C ALA A 242 10.96 19.03 29.19
N THR A 243 12.25 18.78 29.44
CA THR A 243 13.10 19.55 30.36
C THR A 243 13.92 20.60 29.62
N THR A 244 14.53 20.22 28.49
CA THR A 244 15.42 21.10 27.72
C THR A 244 14.73 21.79 26.55
N GLY A 245 13.59 21.26 26.11
CA GLY A 245 12.89 21.73 24.92
C GLY A 245 13.61 21.43 23.61
N GLU A 246 14.72 20.68 23.64
CA GLU A 246 15.45 20.28 22.44
C GLU A 246 14.76 19.10 21.74
N MET A 247 14.92 19.03 20.41
CA MET A 247 14.46 17.91 19.61
C MET A 247 15.43 16.74 19.79
N ARG A 248 14.94 15.62 20.33
CA ARG A 248 15.72 14.40 20.51
C ARG A 248 15.23 13.35 19.52
N MET A 249 16.16 12.73 18.81
CA MET A 249 15.85 11.57 17.98
C MET A 249 15.79 10.34 18.88
N ASP A 250 14.59 9.79 19.03
CA ASP A 250 14.36 8.52 19.71
C ASP A 250 14.45 7.39 18.70
N GLN A 251 15.60 6.72 18.71
CA GLN A 251 15.80 5.50 17.95
C GLN A 251 15.37 4.31 18.78
N GLN A 252 14.43 3.55 18.25
CA GLN A 252 13.97 2.30 18.84
C GLN A 252 14.17 1.18 17.83
N SER A 253 14.26 -0.05 18.33
CA SER A 253 14.29 -1.22 17.48
C SER A 253 13.40 -2.29 18.06
N THR A 254 12.69 -3.00 17.20
CA THR A 254 11.90 -4.16 17.57
C THR A 254 12.20 -5.30 16.61
N ASN A 255 11.92 -6.53 17.05
CA ASN A 255 12.11 -7.74 16.24
C ASN A 255 10.74 -8.38 15.96
N PRO A 256 9.89 -7.75 15.13
CA PRO A 256 8.58 -8.29 14.81
C PRO A 256 8.66 -9.66 14.13
N LEU A 257 7.65 -10.48 14.42
CA LEU A 257 7.41 -11.76 13.77
C LEU A 257 6.50 -11.59 12.56
N VAL A 258 6.95 -12.06 11.40
CA VAL A 258 6.07 -12.18 10.24
C VAL A 258 5.07 -13.30 10.48
N LYS A 259 3.79 -12.95 10.56
CA LYS A 259 2.70 -13.91 10.81
C LYS A 259 1.70 -14.02 9.67
N GLY A 260 1.75 -13.08 8.72
CA GLY A 260 0.96 -13.21 7.51
C GLY A 260 1.55 -12.45 6.33
N ILE A 261 1.04 -12.82 5.16
CA ILE A 261 1.43 -12.27 3.86
C ILE A 261 0.15 -11.83 3.17
N TYR A 262 0.15 -10.60 2.64
CA TYR A 262 -0.98 -10.06 1.89
C TYR A 262 -0.61 -9.79 0.43
N ASP A 263 -1.63 -9.82 -0.44
CA ASP A 263 -1.55 -9.35 -1.83
C ASP A 263 -2.08 -7.91 -1.91
N GLY A 264 -1.19 -6.94 -2.03
CA GLY A 264 -1.54 -5.53 -2.13
C GLY A 264 -2.10 -5.15 -3.49
N GLN A 265 -2.01 -6.02 -4.50
CA GLN A 265 -2.28 -5.75 -5.92
C GLN A 265 -1.42 -4.63 -6.53
N ASP A 266 -0.59 -3.97 -5.72
CA ASP A 266 0.44 -3.01 -6.09
C ASP A 266 1.76 -3.45 -5.45
N ALA A 267 2.70 -3.85 -6.30
CA ALA A 267 4.03 -4.27 -5.88
C ALA A 267 4.79 -3.17 -5.11
N THR A 268 4.50 -1.90 -5.40
CA THR A 268 5.12 -0.77 -4.69
C THR A 268 4.71 -0.77 -3.23
N SER A 269 3.40 -0.80 -2.96
CA SER A 269 2.87 -0.88 -1.60
C SER A 269 3.34 -2.15 -0.88
N GLU A 270 3.35 -3.30 -1.55
CA GLU A 270 3.85 -4.56 -0.98
C GLU A 270 5.32 -4.51 -0.56
N MET A 271 6.17 -3.81 -1.32
CA MET A 271 7.60 -3.65 -1.01
C MET A 271 7.90 -2.57 0.02
N THR A 272 6.97 -1.63 0.21
CA THR A 272 7.21 -0.42 1.02
C THR A 272 6.41 -0.38 2.31
N GLN A 273 5.40 -1.23 2.51
CA GLN A 273 4.54 -1.19 3.69
C GLN A 273 4.56 -2.50 4.46
N MET A 274 4.66 -2.38 5.78
CA MET A 274 4.53 -3.48 6.73
C MET A 274 3.44 -3.12 7.73
N TYR A 275 2.43 -3.98 7.89
CA TYR A 275 1.33 -3.71 8.81
C TYR A 275 1.65 -4.23 10.21
N PHE A 276 1.31 -3.43 11.21
CA PHE A 276 1.42 -3.71 12.63
C PHE A 276 0.06 -3.56 13.28
N ASP A 277 -0.12 -4.21 14.43
CA ASP A 277 -1.20 -3.83 15.35
C ASP A 277 -0.96 -2.41 15.86
N ILE A 278 -1.97 -1.53 15.74
CA ILE A 278 -1.85 -0.11 16.07
C ILE A 278 -1.48 0.11 17.55
N GLU A 279 -2.05 -0.67 18.46
CA GLU A 279 -1.79 -0.55 19.90
C GLU A 279 -0.36 -1.00 20.25
N LYS A 280 0.10 -2.10 19.65
CA LYS A 280 1.50 -2.54 19.80
C LYS A 280 2.48 -1.51 19.23
N LEU A 281 2.20 -0.95 18.05
CA LEU A 281 3.05 0.05 17.43
C LEU A 281 3.15 1.30 18.31
N ARG A 282 2.03 1.79 18.84
CA ARG A 282 1.98 2.93 19.79
C ARG A 282 2.80 2.68 21.04
N LYS A 283 2.67 1.50 21.64
CA LYS A 283 3.43 1.12 22.84
C LYS A 283 4.93 1.08 22.60
N VAL A 284 5.37 0.46 21.49
CA VAL A 284 6.79 0.40 21.13
C VAL A 284 7.34 1.81 20.92
N THR A 285 6.57 2.66 20.23
CA THR A 285 6.96 4.02 19.85
C THR A 285 6.79 5.06 20.93
N HIS A 286 6.09 4.74 22.02
CA HIS A 286 5.69 5.69 23.05
C HIS A 286 4.88 6.87 22.50
N LEU A 287 4.10 6.62 21.44
CA LEU A 287 3.25 7.66 20.84
C LEU A 287 2.02 7.93 21.71
N GLU A 288 1.79 9.20 22.02
CA GLU A 288 0.56 9.63 22.70
C GLU A 288 -0.65 9.62 21.74
N GLN A 289 -0.44 9.98 20.48
CA GLN A 289 -1.50 10.08 19.48
C GLN A 289 -2.13 8.70 19.20
N GLU A 290 -3.46 8.67 19.09
CA GLU A 290 -4.21 7.46 18.76
C GLU A 290 -4.16 7.13 17.26
N TYR A 291 -4.04 8.14 16.41
CA TYR A 291 -3.99 8.01 14.96
C TYR A 291 -3.24 9.19 14.33
N PHE A 292 -2.71 8.98 13.13
CA PHE A 292 -2.17 10.05 12.27
C PHE A 292 -3.06 10.31 11.06
N GLU A 293 -3.81 9.28 10.65
CA GLU A 293 -4.79 9.37 9.58
C GLU A 293 -6.01 8.51 9.94
N VAL A 294 -7.17 8.86 9.37
CA VAL A 294 -8.38 8.07 9.43
C VAL A 294 -8.76 7.69 8.01
N ARG A 295 -8.85 6.39 7.77
CA ARG A 295 -9.33 5.84 6.50
C ARG A 295 -10.83 5.70 6.56
N MET A 296 -11.48 6.05 5.45
CA MET A 296 -12.94 6.01 5.35
C MET A 296 -13.38 5.27 4.09
N ARG A 297 -14.37 4.39 4.27
CA ARG A 297 -15.04 3.71 3.17
C ARG A 297 -16.47 4.20 3.01
N LEU A 298 -16.80 4.49 1.77
CA LEU A 298 -18.12 4.93 1.32
C LEU A 298 -18.88 3.77 0.66
N LYS A 299 -20.21 3.89 0.57
CA LYS A 299 -21.05 2.93 -0.15
C LYS A 299 -20.72 2.90 -1.64
N ASP A 300 -20.59 4.08 -2.24
CA ASP A 300 -20.16 4.28 -3.62
C ASP A 300 -19.02 5.31 -3.63
N TYR A 301 -18.01 5.08 -4.46
CA TYR A 301 -16.91 6.02 -4.64
C TYR A 301 -17.34 7.26 -5.44
N HIS A 302 -18.36 7.17 -6.29
CA HIS A 302 -18.85 8.32 -7.05
C HIS A 302 -19.35 9.47 -6.17
N ASP A 303 -19.78 9.16 -4.94
CA ASP A 303 -20.17 10.14 -3.93
C ASP A 303 -18.97 10.83 -3.25
N ALA A 304 -17.73 10.33 -3.45
CA ALA A 304 -16.56 10.79 -2.71
C ALA A 304 -16.29 12.29 -2.82
N PRO A 305 -16.35 12.95 -3.98
CA PRO A 305 -16.10 14.38 -4.08
C PRO A 305 -17.16 15.23 -3.34
N GLU A 306 -18.42 14.79 -3.36
CA GLU A 306 -19.52 15.48 -2.66
C GLU A 306 -19.36 15.35 -1.15
N ILE A 307 -19.10 14.13 -0.66
CA ILE A 307 -18.89 13.84 0.76
C ILE A 307 -17.63 14.52 1.26
N GLN A 308 -16.54 14.54 0.47
CA GLN A 308 -15.32 15.29 0.78
C GLN A 308 -15.62 16.77 1.01
N ALA A 309 -16.34 17.41 0.09
CA ALA A 309 -16.69 18.83 0.21
C ALA A 309 -17.60 19.12 1.42
N SER A 310 -18.49 18.19 1.76
CA SER A 310 -19.34 18.26 2.95
C SER A 310 -18.53 18.13 4.25
N LEU A 311 -17.65 17.12 4.32
CA LEU A 311 -16.79 16.87 5.47
C LEU A 311 -15.78 17.99 5.69
N ALA A 312 -15.14 18.50 4.63
CA ALA A 312 -14.19 19.60 4.72
C ALA A 312 -14.81 20.90 5.29
N LYS A 313 -16.12 21.10 5.11
CA LYS A 313 -16.86 22.23 5.71
C LYS A 313 -17.25 21.96 7.16
N ALA A 314 -17.65 20.73 7.48
CA ALA A 314 -18.13 20.35 8.81
C ALA A 314 -16.99 20.10 9.81
N PHE A 315 -15.82 19.69 9.31
CA PHE A 315 -14.62 19.34 10.08
C PHE A 315 -13.41 20.12 9.55
N PRO A 316 -13.36 21.45 9.74
CA PRO A 316 -12.23 22.28 9.28
C PRO A 316 -10.88 21.90 9.93
N GLU A 317 -10.92 21.17 11.05
CA GLU A 317 -9.78 20.58 11.75
C GLU A 317 -9.21 19.34 11.06
N LEU A 318 -9.86 18.81 10.02
CA LEU A 318 -9.40 17.67 9.23
C LEU A 318 -9.13 18.10 7.79
N ASP A 319 -8.02 17.63 7.25
CA ASP A 319 -7.80 17.66 5.81
C ASP A 319 -8.36 16.37 5.20
N VAL A 320 -9.37 16.52 4.35
CA VAL A 320 -10.12 15.41 3.76
C VAL A 320 -9.69 15.26 2.30
N GLN A 321 -9.01 14.17 2.00
CA GLN A 321 -8.42 13.93 0.69
C GLN A 321 -8.95 12.63 0.08
N THR A 322 -9.14 12.63 -1.23
CA THR A 322 -9.38 11.40 -2.01
C THR A 322 -8.05 10.76 -2.39
N TRP A 323 -8.07 9.51 -2.84
CA TRP A 323 -6.87 8.89 -3.43
C TRP A 323 -6.37 9.64 -4.68
N GLU A 324 -7.29 10.28 -5.44
CA GLU A 324 -6.95 11.11 -6.61
C GLU A 324 -6.18 12.36 -6.19
N ASP A 325 -6.56 12.97 -5.08
CA ASP A 325 -5.82 14.10 -4.50
C ASP A 325 -4.42 13.68 -4.03
N LEU A 326 -4.34 12.53 -3.34
CA LEU A 326 -3.06 11.97 -2.87
C LEU A 326 -2.11 11.58 -4.01
N LYS A 327 -2.64 11.22 -5.18
CA LYS A 327 -1.87 10.82 -6.37
C LYS A 327 -1.93 11.86 -7.49
N ARG A 328 -2.30 13.09 -7.18
CA ARG A 328 -2.51 14.17 -8.16
C ARG A 328 -1.30 14.35 -9.08
N ASP A 329 -0.10 14.37 -8.54
CA ASP A 329 1.12 14.57 -9.34
C ASP A 329 1.35 13.46 -10.37
N PHE A 330 1.08 12.21 -9.98
CA PHE A 330 1.15 11.07 -10.88
C PHE A 330 0.06 11.16 -11.96
N LEU A 331 -1.18 11.45 -11.58
CA LEU A 331 -2.29 11.57 -12.52
C LEU A 331 -2.05 12.73 -13.50
N GLN A 332 -1.54 13.87 -13.03
CA GLN A 332 -1.15 14.99 -13.85
C GLN A 332 -0.03 14.62 -14.82
N ALA A 333 0.99 13.90 -14.37
CA ALA A 333 2.06 13.42 -15.24
C ALA A 333 1.49 12.54 -16.38
N VAL A 334 0.60 11.60 -16.05
CA VAL A 334 -0.09 10.74 -17.04
C VAL A 334 -0.96 11.56 -18.00
N GLU A 335 -1.64 12.60 -17.52
CA GLU A 335 -2.41 13.51 -18.38
C GLU A 335 -1.51 14.33 -19.30
N THR A 336 -0.39 14.85 -18.80
CA THR A 336 0.57 15.60 -19.62
C THR A 336 1.20 14.74 -20.71
N GLU A 337 1.45 13.45 -20.42
CA GLU A 337 1.97 12.50 -21.41
C GLU A 337 0.97 12.29 -22.55
N LYS A 338 -0.32 12.12 -22.22
CA LYS A 338 -1.39 12.02 -23.22
C LYS A 338 -1.45 13.25 -24.11
N VAL A 339 -1.39 14.45 -23.51
CA VAL A 339 -1.43 15.72 -24.26
C VAL A 339 -0.23 15.82 -25.21
N MET A 340 0.98 15.48 -24.74
CA MET A 340 2.18 15.48 -25.57
C MET A 340 2.05 14.55 -26.77
N LEU A 341 1.58 13.31 -26.57
CA LEU A 341 1.40 12.34 -27.65
C LEU A 341 0.36 12.79 -28.67
N VAL A 342 -0.76 13.35 -28.22
CA VAL A 342 -1.79 13.94 -29.10
C VAL A 342 -1.20 15.09 -29.93
N VAL A 343 -0.39 15.96 -29.32
CA VAL A 343 0.26 17.08 -30.02
C VAL A 343 1.25 16.57 -31.07
N VAL A 344 2.13 15.63 -30.71
CA VAL A 344 3.12 15.06 -31.65
C VAL A 344 2.43 14.34 -32.81
N LEU A 345 1.42 13.52 -32.54
CA LEU A 345 0.66 12.83 -33.59
C LEU A 345 -0.09 13.81 -34.48
N SER A 346 -0.68 14.85 -33.90
CA SER A 346 -1.33 15.91 -34.67
C SER A 346 -0.35 16.60 -35.61
N PHE A 347 0.89 16.86 -35.17
CA PHE A 347 1.94 17.41 -36.04
C PHE A 347 2.37 16.43 -37.14
N ILE A 348 2.49 15.14 -36.85
CA ILE A 348 2.83 14.13 -37.87
C ILE A 348 1.74 14.07 -38.94
N VAL A 349 0.47 14.06 -38.54
CA VAL A 349 -0.67 14.05 -39.46
C VAL A 349 -0.74 15.36 -40.26
N LEU A 350 -0.52 16.49 -39.60
CA LEU A 350 -0.50 17.80 -40.25
C LEU A 350 0.62 17.87 -41.28
N LEU A 351 1.87 17.58 -40.91
CA LEU A 351 3.02 17.58 -41.81
C LEU A 351 2.84 16.58 -42.97
N GLY A 352 2.38 15.36 -42.66
CA GLY A 352 2.11 14.33 -43.67
C GLY A 352 0.98 14.70 -44.63
N GLY A 353 0.06 15.59 -44.23
CA GLY A 353 -1.00 16.10 -45.10
C GLY A 353 -0.56 17.21 -46.07
N PHE A 354 0.61 17.82 -45.85
CA PHE A 354 1.17 18.86 -46.73
C PHE A 354 2.20 18.34 -47.75
N ILE A 355 2.63 17.08 -47.61
CA ILE A 355 3.51 16.35 -48.54
C ILE A 355 2.63 15.61 -49.55
#